data_AF-A0A5W1XZM4-F1
#
_entry.id   AF-A0A5W1XZM4-F1
#
_cell.length_a   1.000
_cell.length_b   1.000
_cell.length_c   1.000
_cell.angle_alpha   90.00
_cell.angle_beta   90.00
_cell.angle_gamma   90.00
#
_symmetry.space_group_name_H-M   'P 1'
#
loop_
_entity.id
_entity.type
_entity.pdbx_description
1 polymer ?
#
loop_
_entity_poly.entity_id
_entity_poly.type
_entity_poly.pdbx_seq_one_letter_code
_entity_poly.pdbx_strand_id
1 'polypeptide(L)'
;LWKVIDLISKGETEEAFEKVKTISLDDLPAGYLASAFLVIHIALRIKFERKNVKNGVFSLSVTSILENQGIYTDYIPVSQAYTETHSDDSVIKSTLLSESILSDANNLTIIRSVRMYNNMVRRISDWNDLELEGIYPESVYGLLDKVDTILGKILNIIFSEKITSSQDLSCILKNNKILTRGELNDSLIGILVNCPLLACVRDIESLIKYLRCPGEEIRNMILSVDKKLWDLIYGALTILEEERKIQTGKTQGGGK
;
A
#
# COMPACT_ATOMS: atom_id res chain seq x y z
N LEU A 1 -8.28 -7.08 25.48
CA LEU A 1 -7.11 -7.43 24.63
C LEU A 1 -6.76 -8.91 24.68
N TRP A 2 -6.40 -9.51 25.83
CA TRP A 2 -6.00 -10.93 25.91
C TRP A 2 -6.99 -11.90 25.23
N LYS A 3 -8.29 -11.79 25.52
CA LYS A 3 -9.31 -12.62 24.84
C LYS A 3 -9.33 -12.47 23.32
N VAL A 4 -9.02 -11.28 22.79
CA VAL A 4 -8.98 -11.04 21.33
C VAL A 4 -7.76 -11.75 20.73
N ILE A 5 -6.62 -11.69 21.41
CA ILE A 5 -5.39 -12.38 20.99
C ILE A 5 -5.58 -13.90 21.01
N ASP A 6 -6.21 -14.45 22.04
CA ASP A 6 -6.52 -15.89 22.16
C ASP A 6 -7.47 -16.39 21.06
N LEU A 7 -8.46 -15.58 20.67
CA LEU A 7 -9.31 -15.91 19.53
C LEU A 7 -8.52 -15.91 18.22
N ILE A 8 -7.65 -14.91 18.01
CA ILE A 8 -6.81 -14.83 16.81
C ILE A 8 -5.84 -16.01 16.73
N SER A 9 -5.22 -16.44 17.84
CA SER A 9 -4.27 -17.57 17.82
C SER A 9 -4.92 -18.88 17.37
N LYS A 10 -6.22 -19.06 17.66
CA LYS A 10 -7.02 -20.24 17.34
C LYS A 10 -7.69 -20.18 15.95
N GLY A 11 -7.51 -19.09 15.21
CA GLY A 11 -8.17 -18.91 13.92
C GLY A 11 -9.57 -18.27 13.97
N GLU A 12 -10.10 -17.99 15.16
CA GLU A 12 -11.45 -17.47 15.40
C GLU A 12 -11.55 -15.95 15.14
N THR A 13 -11.11 -15.52 13.96
CA THR A 13 -10.96 -14.09 13.63
C THR A 13 -12.27 -13.34 13.45
N GLU A 14 -13.38 -13.99 13.06
CA GLU A 14 -14.71 -13.35 13.08
C GLU A 14 -15.14 -12.99 14.50
N GLU A 15 -14.99 -13.91 15.45
CA GLU A 15 -15.34 -13.66 16.86
C GLU A 15 -14.44 -12.58 17.46
N ALA A 16 -13.14 -12.61 17.14
CA ALA A 16 -12.21 -11.55 17.50
C ALA A 16 -12.68 -10.19 16.97
N PHE A 17 -13.20 -10.15 15.73
CA PHE A 17 -13.66 -8.93 15.08
C PHE A 17 -14.92 -8.35 15.75
N GLU A 18 -15.92 -9.18 16.03
CA GLU A 18 -17.12 -8.74 16.76
C GLU A 18 -16.77 -8.25 18.16
N LYS A 19 -15.77 -8.87 18.79
CA LYS A 19 -15.31 -8.47 20.12
C LYS A 19 -14.56 -7.14 20.13
N VAL A 20 -13.83 -6.77 19.07
CA VAL A 20 -13.19 -5.44 18.99
C VAL A 20 -14.20 -4.34 18.65
N LYS A 21 -15.28 -4.63 17.92
CA LYS A 21 -16.33 -3.65 17.61
C LYS A 21 -17.09 -3.15 18.83
N THR A 22 -17.23 -4.01 19.84
CA THR A 22 -18.02 -3.70 21.06
C THR A 22 -17.27 -2.87 22.09
N ILE A 23 -15.96 -2.70 21.93
CA ILE A 23 -15.13 -1.92 22.87
C ILE A 23 -15.11 -0.46 22.40
N SER A 24 -15.53 0.46 23.27
CA SER A 24 -15.40 1.89 23.01
C SER A 24 -13.94 2.32 23.03
N LEU A 25 -13.57 3.24 22.15
CA LEU A 25 -12.23 3.84 22.16
C LEU A 25 -11.97 4.62 23.45
N ASP A 26 -13.02 5.23 24.02
CA ASP A 26 -12.94 5.99 25.27
C ASP A 26 -12.67 5.10 26.49
N ASP A 27 -12.94 3.79 26.38
CA ASP A 27 -12.73 2.81 27.45
C ASP A 27 -11.30 2.23 27.42
N LEU A 28 -10.48 2.60 26.44
CA LEU A 28 -9.12 2.08 26.30
C LEU A 28 -8.13 2.85 27.20
N PRO A 29 -7.22 2.15 27.88
CA PRO A 29 -6.18 2.81 28.66
C PRO A 29 -5.21 3.55 27.75
N ALA A 30 -4.86 4.78 28.13
CA ALA A 30 -3.89 5.59 27.38
C ALA A 30 -2.53 4.88 27.22
N GLY A 31 -1.85 5.19 26.12
CA GLY A 31 -0.54 4.65 25.76
C GLY A 31 -0.58 3.37 24.91
N TYR A 32 0.47 2.57 25.01
CA TYR A 32 0.76 1.49 24.05
C TYR A 32 -0.38 0.47 23.87
N LEU A 33 -1.12 0.15 24.93
CA LEU A 33 -2.21 -0.83 24.87
C LEU A 33 -3.38 -0.36 24.02
N ALA A 34 -3.75 0.93 24.07
CA ALA A 34 -4.74 1.52 23.18
C ALA A 34 -4.28 1.44 21.72
N SER A 35 -3.02 1.80 21.45
CA SER A 35 -2.44 1.71 20.10
C SER A 35 -2.42 0.28 19.56
N ALA A 36 -2.02 -0.70 20.37
CA ALA A 36 -2.02 -2.11 19.98
C ALA A 36 -3.44 -2.64 19.70
N PHE A 37 -4.41 -2.24 20.52
CA PHE A 37 -5.82 -2.56 20.28
C PHE A 37 -6.31 -1.98 18.96
N LEU A 38 -6.02 -0.70 18.70
CA LEU A 38 -6.42 0.00 17.48
C LEU A 38 -5.80 -0.61 16.22
N VAL A 39 -4.53 -1.07 16.30
CA VAL A 39 -3.87 -1.82 15.21
C VAL A 39 -4.66 -3.08 14.86
N ILE A 40 -5.06 -3.87 15.86
CA ILE A 40 -5.86 -5.09 15.64
C ILE A 40 -7.23 -4.73 15.06
N HIS A 41 -7.88 -3.70 15.60
CA HIS A 41 -9.18 -3.23 15.13
C HIS A 41 -9.13 -2.80 13.65
N ILE A 42 -8.14 -1.99 13.25
CA ILE A 42 -7.94 -1.58 11.85
C ILE A 42 -7.74 -2.82 10.96
N ALA A 43 -6.82 -3.72 11.34
CA ALA A 43 -6.49 -4.87 10.51
C ALA A 43 -7.66 -5.85 10.33
N LEU A 44 -8.39 -6.18 11.41
CA LEU A 44 -9.58 -7.04 11.34
C LEU A 44 -10.67 -6.39 10.50
N ARG A 45 -10.86 -5.07 10.61
CA ARG A 45 -11.81 -4.35 9.76
C ARG A 45 -11.41 -4.38 8.28
N ILE A 46 -10.13 -4.23 7.97
CA ILE A 46 -9.62 -4.40 6.59
C ILE A 46 -9.83 -5.83 6.09
N LYS A 47 -9.67 -6.84 6.95
CA LYS A 47 -9.88 -8.24 6.62
C LYS A 47 -11.33 -8.52 6.22
N PHE A 48 -12.28 -8.15 7.08
CA PHE A 48 -13.68 -8.55 6.94
C PHE A 48 -14.54 -7.55 6.17
N GLU A 49 -14.22 -6.27 6.23
CA GLU A 49 -15.02 -5.18 5.66
C GLU A 49 -14.29 -4.45 4.53
N ARG A 50 -13.31 -5.08 3.87
CA ARG A 50 -12.44 -4.46 2.85
C ARG A 50 -13.18 -3.57 1.84
N LYS A 51 -14.33 -4.04 1.34
CA LYS A 51 -15.16 -3.34 0.34
C LYS A 51 -15.84 -2.08 0.89
N ASN A 52 -16.01 -2.02 2.21
CA ASN A 52 -16.68 -0.93 2.93
C ASN A 52 -15.67 0.06 3.54
N VAL A 53 -14.37 -0.24 3.50
CA VAL A 53 -13.31 0.69 3.90
C VAL A 53 -13.26 1.82 2.87
N LYS A 54 -13.83 2.97 3.23
CA LYS A 54 -13.78 4.22 2.45
C LYS A 54 -12.66 5.12 2.97
N ASN A 55 -12.33 6.15 2.19
CA ASN A 55 -11.40 7.19 2.61
C ASN A 55 -11.86 7.81 3.96
N GLY A 56 -10.92 7.99 4.89
CA GLY A 56 -11.14 8.58 6.21
C GLY A 56 -11.78 7.66 7.26
N VAL A 57 -12.15 6.43 6.91
CA VAL A 57 -12.81 5.49 7.85
C VAL A 57 -11.97 5.20 9.10
N PHE A 58 -10.64 5.30 8.98
CA PHE A 58 -9.71 5.08 10.09
C PHE A 58 -9.20 6.37 10.73
N SER A 59 -9.64 7.56 10.31
CA SER A 59 -9.02 8.83 10.76
C SER A 59 -8.99 8.99 12.27
N LEU A 60 -10.09 8.66 12.98
CA LEU A 60 -10.11 8.69 14.45
C LEU A 60 -9.11 7.69 15.05
N SER A 61 -9.10 6.45 14.55
CA SER A 61 -8.16 5.42 15.00
C SER A 61 -6.71 5.80 14.73
N VAL A 62 -6.42 6.45 13.59
CA VAL A 62 -5.08 6.93 13.24
C VAL A 62 -4.65 8.03 14.22
N THR A 63 -5.48 9.04 14.45
CA THR A 63 -5.18 10.12 15.41
C THR A 63 -4.90 9.54 16.78
N SER A 64 -5.76 8.66 17.28
CA SER A 64 -5.55 8.02 18.59
C SER A 64 -4.30 7.15 18.64
N ILE A 65 -3.96 6.43 17.56
CA ILE A 65 -2.68 5.71 17.47
C ILE A 65 -1.50 6.69 17.58
N LEU A 66 -1.52 7.80 16.83
CA LEU A 66 -0.42 8.77 16.83
C LEU A 66 -0.24 9.44 18.20
N GLU A 67 -1.34 9.73 18.92
CA GLU A 67 -1.33 10.29 20.27
C GLU A 67 -0.84 9.31 21.34
N ASN A 68 -1.02 8.00 21.11
CA ASN A 68 -0.71 6.94 22.06
C ASN A 68 0.48 6.07 21.63
N GLN A 69 1.23 6.49 20.61
CA GLN A 69 2.44 5.80 20.15
C GLN A 69 3.53 5.92 21.23
N GLY A 70 3.91 4.80 21.85
CA GLY A 70 5.16 4.69 22.61
C GLY A 70 6.39 4.73 21.68
N ILE A 71 7.57 4.37 22.19
CA ILE A 71 8.87 4.31 21.46
C ILE A 71 8.91 3.16 20.42
N TYR A 72 7.90 3.01 19.58
CA TYR A 72 7.91 2.02 18.50
C TYR A 72 7.75 2.70 17.15
N THR A 73 8.81 3.39 16.74
CA THR A 73 8.97 3.92 15.39
C THR A 73 9.67 2.87 14.53
N ASP A 74 8.90 2.15 13.72
CA ASP A 74 9.45 1.38 12.60
C ASP A 74 10.10 2.37 11.63
N TYR A 75 11.43 2.42 11.65
CA TYR A 75 12.23 3.36 10.86
C TYR A 75 11.96 3.07 9.38
N ILE A 76 11.39 4.05 8.68
CA ILE A 76 11.29 4.03 7.23
C ILE A 76 12.60 4.62 6.74
N PRO A 77 13.53 3.82 6.21
CA PRO A 77 14.64 4.42 5.49
C PRO A 77 14.03 5.19 4.31
N VAL A 78 14.37 6.47 4.22
CA VAL A 78 14.17 7.24 2.99
C VAL A 78 14.91 6.44 1.90
N SER A 79 14.17 5.82 0.97
CA SER A 79 14.81 5.08 -0.13
C SER A 79 15.76 6.02 -0.88
N GLN A 80 16.92 5.52 -1.29
CA GLN A 80 17.93 6.31 -1.99
C GLN A 80 17.44 6.86 -3.35
N ALA A 81 16.29 6.41 -3.84
CA ALA A 81 15.61 7.00 -5.00
C ALA A 81 15.05 8.42 -4.71
N TYR A 82 15.02 8.86 -3.45
CA TYR A 82 14.53 10.19 -3.04
C TYR A 82 15.61 11.27 -2.94
N THR A 83 16.86 10.95 -3.25
CA THR A 83 17.97 11.91 -3.30
C THR A 83 18.61 11.87 -4.68
N GLU A 84 17.96 12.49 -5.67
CA GLU A 84 18.69 13.07 -6.79
C GLU A 84 19.48 14.28 -6.26
N THR A 85 20.66 14.04 -5.70
CA THR A 85 21.64 15.11 -5.53
C THR A 85 22.19 15.45 -6.91
N HIS A 86 21.53 16.37 -7.60
CA HIS A 86 22.19 17.13 -8.66
C HIS A 86 23.22 18.07 -8.03
N SER A 87 24.31 18.32 -8.76
CA SER A 87 25.50 19.05 -8.36
C SER A 87 25.30 20.55 -8.06
N ASP A 88 24.06 21.02 -7.98
CA ASP A 88 23.73 22.39 -7.60
C ASP A 88 22.92 22.33 -6.30
N ASP A 89 23.47 22.94 -5.26
CA ASP A 89 23.06 22.95 -3.84
C ASP A 89 21.70 23.65 -3.58
N SER A 90 20.78 23.63 -4.54
CA SER A 90 19.42 24.12 -4.40
C SER A 90 18.52 22.99 -3.90
N VAL A 91 18.10 23.09 -2.64
CA VAL A 91 17.11 22.18 -2.04
C VAL A 91 15.74 22.48 -2.67
N ILE A 92 15.49 21.90 -3.84
CA ILE A 92 14.11 21.66 -4.27
C ILE A 92 13.57 20.62 -3.30
N LYS A 93 12.86 21.09 -2.28
CA LYS A 93 12.08 20.26 -1.36
C LYS A 93 11.24 19.30 -2.22
N SER A 94 11.64 18.03 -2.29
CA SER A 94 11.41 17.22 -3.48
C SER A 94 9.92 17.04 -3.79
N THR A 95 9.52 17.45 -4.98
CA THR A 95 8.16 17.22 -5.51
C THR A 95 7.78 15.75 -5.42
N LEU A 96 8.78 14.86 -5.58
CA LEU A 96 8.66 13.40 -5.43
C LEU A 96 8.21 12.93 -4.03
N LEU A 97 8.62 13.61 -2.94
CA LEU A 97 8.17 13.27 -1.59
C LEU A 97 6.70 13.64 -1.39
N SER A 98 6.23 14.75 -1.96
CA SER A 98 4.82 15.17 -1.83
C SER A 98 3.85 14.24 -2.56
N GLU A 99 4.33 13.53 -3.58
CA GLU A 99 3.51 12.63 -4.35
C GLU A 99 3.51 11.19 -3.79
N SER A 100 4.48 10.83 -2.93
CA SER A 100 4.60 9.51 -2.29
C SER A 100 3.37 9.13 -1.48
N ILE A 101 2.94 7.86 -1.57
CA ILE A 101 1.86 7.30 -0.74
C ILE A 101 2.19 7.44 0.75
N LEU A 102 3.47 7.41 1.10
CA LEU A 102 3.98 7.45 2.47
C LEU A 102 3.98 8.86 3.08
N SER A 103 3.79 9.90 2.25
CA SER A 103 3.69 11.29 2.73
C SER A 103 2.40 11.55 3.50
N ASP A 104 1.37 10.75 3.24
CA ASP A 104 0.11 10.79 3.97
C ASP A 104 0.21 9.97 5.28
N ALA A 105 0.03 10.64 6.41
CA ALA A 105 0.14 10.04 7.74
C ALA A 105 -0.92 8.95 8.00
N ASN A 106 -2.11 9.06 7.38
CA ASN A 106 -3.14 8.03 7.48
C ASN A 106 -2.72 6.77 6.71
N ASN A 107 -2.30 6.92 5.45
CA ASN A 107 -1.77 5.83 4.64
C ASN A 107 -0.66 5.10 5.39
N LEU A 108 0.32 5.86 5.90
CA LEU A 108 1.44 5.29 6.62
C LEU A 108 1.02 4.53 7.88
N THR A 109 0.09 5.08 8.65
CA THR A 109 -0.41 4.42 9.86
C THR A 109 -1.17 3.14 9.51
N ILE A 110 -2.01 3.16 8.48
CA ILE A 110 -2.79 2.02 8.01
C ILE A 110 -1.87 0.88 7.54
N ILE A 111 -0.87 1.15 6.68
CA ILE A 111 0.03 0.09 6.19
C ILE A 111 0.89 -0.49 7.33
N ARG A 112 1.25 0.33 8.32
CA ARG A 112 1.95 -0.12 9.53
C ARG A 112 1.05 -1.02 10.38
N SER A 113 -0.22 -0.66 10.56
CA SER A 113 -1.18 -1.51 11.30
C SER A 113 -1.33 -2.88 10.64
N VAL A 114 -1.46 -2.94 9.31
CA VAL A 114 -1.50 -4.22 8.58
C VAL A 114 -0.24 -5.04 8.82
N ARG A 115 0.95 -4.45 8.65
CA ARG A 115 2.23 -5.15 8.87
C ARG A 115 2.36 -5.67 10.30
N MET A 116 2.04 -4.84 11.29
CA MET A 116 2.12 -5.19 12.70
C MET A 116 1.18 -6.34 13.05
N TYR A 117 -0.06 -6.28 12.56
CA TYR A 117 -1.04 -7.35 12.75
C TYR A 117 -0.59 -8.67 12.11
N ASN A 118 -0.17 -8.66 10.84
CA ASN A 118 0.30 -9.88 10.17
C ASN A 118 1.53 -10.49 10.87
N ASN A 119 2.46 -9.66 11.34
CA ASN A 119 3.60 -10.13 12.13
C ASN A 119 3.18 -10.70 13.49
N MET A 120 2.16 -10.12 14.13
CA MET A 120 1.59 -10.64 15.37
C MET A 120 0.96 -12.01 15.11
N VAL A 121 0.07 -12.12 14.13
CA VAL A 121 -0.57 -13.38 13.70
C VAL A 121 0.48 -14.47 13.49
N ARG A 122 1.55 -14.16 12.75
CA ARG A 122 2.63 -15.12 12.50
C ARG A 122 3.26 -15.68 13.79
N ARG A 123 3.32 -14.88 14.85
CA ARG A 123 3.96 -15.28 16.12
C ARG A 123 3.03 -16.05 17.06
N ILE A 124 1.71 -15.81 16.96
CA ILE A 124 0.74 -16.32 17.93
C ILE A 124 -0.16 -17.41 17.35
N SER A 125 -0.21 -17.56 16.02
CA SER A 125 -1.09 -18.52 15.36
C SER A 125 -0.60 -19.94 15.62
N ASP A 126 -1.53 -20.84 15.94
CA ASP A 126 -1.27 -22.28 16.08
C ASP A 126 -0.75 -22.90 14.77
N TRP A 127 -0.95 -22.22 13.63
CA TRP A 127 -0.36 -22.58 12.33
C TRP A 127 1.16 -22.44 12.26
N ASN A 128 1.77 -21.68 13.16
CA ASN A 128 3.22 -21.45 13.16
C ASN A 128 4.03 -22.74 13.40
N ASP A 129 3.44 -23.73 14.06
CA ASP A 129 4.05 -25.05 14.27
C ASP A 129 3.89 -25.98 13.04
N LEU A 130 3.02 -25.63 12.09
CA LEU A 130 2.65 -26.46 10.94
C LEU A 130 3.24 -25.96 9.61
N GLU A 131 3.28 -24.64 9.39
CA GLU A 131 3.77 -24.05 8.14
C GLU A 131 4.45 -22.68 8.38
N LEU A 132 5.78 -22.64 8.37
CA LEU A 132 6.57 -21.43 8.71
C LEU A 132 6.52 -20.32 7.65
N GLU A 133 6.14 -20.65 6.42
CA GLU A 133 6.20 -19.77 5.24
C GLU A 133 4.86 -19.64 4.48
N GLY A 134 3.78 -20.18 5.03
CA GLY A 134 2.45 -20.13 4.44
C GLY A 134 1.69 -18.82 4.71
N ILE A 135 0.59 -18.61 3.98
CA ILE A 135 -0.38 -17.55 4.26
C ILE A 135 -1.29 -18.02 5.39
N TYR A 136 -1.24 -17.35 6.53
CA TYR A 136 -2.09 -17.74 7.66
C TYR A 136 -3.52 -17.23 7.45
N PRO A 137 -4.56 -18.07 7.61
CA PRO A 137 -5.94 -17.68 7.40
C PRO A 137 -6.34 -16.45 8.20
N GLU A 138 -5.71 -16.20 9.34
CA GLU A 138 -5.99 -15.07 10.22
C GLU A 138 -5.41 -13.74 9.73
N SER A 139 -4.44 -13.80 8.81
CA SER A 139 -3.73 -12.63 8.28
C SER A 139 -4.60 -11.78 7.35
N VAL A 140 -4.16 -10.54 7.13
CA VAL A 140 -4.65 -9.66 6.07
C VAL A 140 -3.76 -9.87 4.83
N TYR A 141 -4.31 -10.44 3.77
CA TYR A 141 -3.59 -10.73 2.52
C TYR A 141 -4.42 -10.34 1.29
N GLY A 142 -3.82 -10.35 0.10
CA GLY A 142 -4.47 -10.00 -1.16
C GLY A 142 -4.71 -8.50 -1.33
N LEU A 143 -3.98 -7.66 -0.60
CA LEU A 143 -4.08 -6.20 -0.74
C LEU A 143 -3.33 -5.70 -1.98
N LEU A 144 -2.37 -6.49 -2.46
CA LEU A 144 -1.49 -6.14 -3.57
C LEU A 144 -1.89 -6.80 -4.90
N ASP A 145 -2.81 -7.76 -4.90
CA ASP A 145 -3.23 -8.56 -6.07
C ASP A 145 -3.55 -7.72 -7.30
N LYS A 146 -4.27 -6.61 -7.10
CA LYS A 146 -4.66 -5.73 -8.21
C LYS A 146 -3.43 -5.08 -8.86
N VAL A 147 -2.49 -4.61 -8.05
CA VAL A 147 -1.24 -4.00 -8.54
C VAL A 147 -0.37 -5.05 -9.22
N ASP A 148 -0.22 -6.23 -8.60
CA ASP A 148 0.55 -7.34 -9.17
C ASP A 148 0.00 -7.79 -10.53
N THR A 149 -1.33 -7.94 -10.63
CA THR A 149 -1.99 -8.30 -11.89
C THR A 149 -1.74 -7.28 -12.99
N ILE A 150 -1.82 -5.98 -12.67
CA ILE A 150 -1.57 -4.91 -13.64
C ILE A 150 -0.12 -4.92 -14.10
N LEU A 151 0.83 -5.05 -13.18
CA LEU A 151 2.26 -5.16 -13.52
C LEU A 151 2.53 -6.40 -14.35
N GLY A 152 1.85 -7.52 -14.10
CA GLY A 152 1.95 -8.72 -14.94
C GLY A 152 1.58 -8.45 -16.40
N LYS A 153 0.53 -7.66 -16.66
CA LYS A 153 0.16 -7.23 -18.03
C LYS A 153 1.29 -6.42 -18.67
N ILE A 154 1.87 -5.47 -17.93
CA ILE A 154 2.94 -4.59 -18.42
C ILE A 154 4.22 -5.39 -18.70
N LEU A 155 4.63 -6.24 -17.75
CA LEU A 155 5.82 -7.09 -17.87
C LEU A 155 5.69 -8.05 -19.05
N ASN A 156 4.50 -8.63 -19.27
CA ASN A 156 4.26 -9.50 -20.42
C ASN A 156 4.53 -8.78 -21.74
N ILE A 157 4.13 -7.51 -21.89
CA ILE A 157 4.42 -6.68 -23.07
C ILE A 157 5.92 -6.40 -23.18
N ILE A 158 6.55 -5.97 -22.08
CA ILE A 158 7.99 -5.67 -22.06
C ILE A 158 8.79 -6.87 -22.54
N PHE A 159 8.48 -8.07 -22.04
CA PHE A 159 9.22 -9.28 -22.38
C PHE A 159 8.88 -9.84 -23.76
N SER A 160 7.60 -9.82 -24.17
CA SER A 160 7.19 -10.36 -25.47
C SER A 160 7.66 -9.48 -26.64
N GLU A 161 7.56 -8.17 -26.48
CA GLU A 161 7.93 -7.18 -27.51
C GLU A 161 9.36 -6.65 -27.36
N LYS A 162 10.08 -7.09 -26.31
CA LYS A 162 11.46 -6.69 -25.99
C LYS A 162 11.63 -5.17 -25.89
N ILE A 163 10.69 -4.53 -25.19
CA ILE A 163 10.67 -3.08 -25.03
C ILE A 163 11.86 -2.63 -24.19
N THR A 164 12.57 -1.61 -24.67
CA THR A 164 13.76 -1.04 -24.00
C THR A 164 13.63 0.46 -23.71
N SER A 165 12.54 1.09 -24.15
CA SER A 165 12.30 2.54 -24.06
C SER A 165 10.94 2.83 -23.40
N SER A 166 10.93 3.77 -22.45
CA SER A 166 9.71 4.20 -21.76
C SER A 166 8.72 4.86 -22.72
N GLN A 167 9.21 5.54 -23.75
CA GLN A 167 8.39 6.17 -24.79
C GLN A 167 7.63 5.10 -25.58
N ASP A 168 8.31 4.04 -26.01
CA ASP A 168 7.71 2.93 -26.75
C ASP A 168 6.67 2.21 -25.89
N LEU A 169 7.03 1.92 -24.63
CA LEU A 169 6.09 1.32 -23.68
C LEU A 169 4.86 2.19 -23.48
N SER A 170 5.03 3.51 -23.27
CA SER A 170 3.90 4.43 -23.08
C SER A 170 2.98 4.46 -24.31
N CYS A 171 3.55 4.47 -25.52
CA CYS A 171 2.79 4.42 -26.77
C CYS A 171 1.96 3.15 -26.87
N ILE A 172 2.55 1.99 -26.55
CA ILE A 172 1.86 0.70 -26.59
C ILE A 172 0.73 0.65 -25.55
N LEU A 173 1.03 1.01 -24.30
CA LEU A 173 0.06 1.00 -23.21
C LEU A 173 -1.17 1.86 -23.54
N LYS A 174 -0.95 3.01 -24.17
CA LYS A 174 -1.99 3.94 -24.62
C LYS A 174 -2.77 3.42 -25.82
N ASN A 175 -2.08 3.07 -26.90
CA ASN A 175 -2.70 2.70 -28.18
C ASN A 175 -3.50 1.41 -28.06
N ASN A 176 -2.98 0.44 -27.32
CA ASN A 176 -3.63 -0.85 -27.10
C ASN A 176 -4.62 -0.83 -25.93
N LYS A 177 -4.79 0.33 -25.26
CA LYS A 177 -5.68 0.51 -24.10
C LYS A 177 -5.49 -0.55 -23.01
N ILE A 178 -4.22 -0.89 -22.74
CA ILE A 178 -3.84 -1.93 -21.76
C ILE A 178 -4.25 -1.53 -20.35
N LEU A 179 -4.11 -0.24 -20.04
CA LEU A 179 -4.47 0.35 -18.76
C LEU A 179 -5.81 1.08 -18.88
N THR A 180 -6.71 0.78 -17.97
CA THR A 180 -7.98 1.46 -17.82
C THR A 180 -7.79 2.84 -17.18
N ARG A 181 -8.75 3.74 -17.41
CA ARG A 181 -8.77 5.04 -16.75
C ARG A 181 -8.76 4.89 -15.22
N GLY A 182 -9.48 3.92 -14.68
CA GLY A 182 -9.51 3.67 -13.24
C GLY A 182 -8.14 3.25 -12.69
N GLU A 183 -7.40 2.40 -13.41
CA GLU A 183 -6.05 1.98 -12.96
C GLU A 183 -5.04 3.14 -12.92
N LEU A 184 -5.23 4.15 -13.79
CA LEU A 184 -4.38 5.34 -13.86
C LEU A 184 -4.79 6.45 -12.87
N ASN A 185 -6.01 6.44 -12.33
CA ASN A 185 -6.56 7.55 -11.53
C ASN A 185 -6.99 7.14 -10.12
N ASP A 186 -7.58 5.95 -9.98
CA ASP A 186 -8.19 5.52 -8.73
C ASP A 186 -7.16 4.82 -7.85
N SER A 187 -7.38 4.85 -6.53
CA SER A 187 -6.59 4.04 -5.60
C SER A 187 -6.73 2.55 -5.93
N LEU A 188 -5.62 1.92 -6.30
CA LEU A 188 -5.56 0.48 -6.57
C LEU A 188 -5.64 -0.35 -5.29
N ILE A 189 -5.11 0.19 -4.20
CA ILE A 189 -5.17 -0.38 -2.87
C ILE A 189 -6.25 0.37 -2.10
N GLY A 190 -7.43 -0.22 -1.98
CA GLY A 190 -8.65 0.47 -1.52
C GLY A 190 -8.59 1.06 -0.10
N ILE A 191 -7.64 0.60 0.72
CA ILE A 191 -7.40 1.13 2.07
C ILE A 191 -6.54 2.40 2.09
N LEU A 192 -6.00 2.82 0.94
CA LEU A 192 -5.09 3.95 0.79
C LEU A 192 -5.67 5.05 -0.10
N VAL A 193 -5.33 6.30 0.23
CA VAL A 193 -5.70 7.49 -0.53
C VAL A 193 -4.62 7.80 -1.56
N ASN A 194 -5.01 8.32 -2.73
CA ASN A 194 -4.10 8.73 -3.80
C ASN A 194 -3.08 7.65 -4.16
N CYS A 195 -3.57 6.42 -4.35
CA CYS A 195 -2.75 5.25 -4.63
C CYS A 195 -2.96 4.68 -6.07
N PRO A 196 -2.90 5.50 -7.14
CA PRO A 196 -2.97 5.00 -8.51
C PRO A 196 -1.72 4.21 -8.90
N LEU A 197 -1.74 3.55 -10.07
CA LEU A 197 -0.63 2.70 -10.51
C LEU A 197 0.75 3.38 -10.47
N LEU A 198 0.85 4.62 -10.93
CA LEU A 198 2.12 5.38 -10.91
C LEU A 198 2.67 5.49 -9.48
N ALA A 199 1.81 5.83 -8.52
CA ALA A 199 2.18 5.92 -7.12
C ALA A 199 2.58 4.56 -6.55
N CYS A 200 1.85 3.49 -6.92
CA CYS A 200 2.19 2.13 -6.53
C CYS A 200 3.58 1.69 -7.03
N VAL A 201 3.92 2.01 -8.29
CA VAL A 201 5.23 1.68 -8.86
C VAL A 201 6.33 2.48 -8.16
N ARG A 202 6.10 3.77 -7.92
CA ARG A 202 7.08 4.61 -7.21
C ARG A 202 7.41 4.06 -5.82
N ASP A 203 6.39 3.71 -5.05
CA ASP A 203 6.51 3.26 -3.67
C ASP A 203 6.55 1.72 -3.53
N ILE A 204 6.85 0.99 -4.62
CA ILE A 204 6.64 -0.47 -4.75
C ILE A 204 7.34 -1.28 -3.65
N GLU A 205 8.58 -0.96 -3.32
CA GLU A 205 9.33 -1.66 -2.26
C GLU A 205 8.67 -1.49 -0.90
N SER A 206 8.14 -0.30 -0.63
CA SER A 206 7.47 -0.01 0.64
C SER A 206 6.12 -0.71 0.70
N LEU A 207 5.35 -0.72 -0.39
CA LEU A 207 4.11 -1.48 -0.46
C LEU A 207 4.36 -2.97 -0.24
N ILE A 208 5.38 -3.55 -0.86
CA ILE A 208 5.80 -4.94 -0.62
C ILE A 208 6.16 -5.15 0.86
N LYS A 209 7.00 -4.27 1.44
CA LYS A 209 7.46 -4.40 2.83
C LYS A 209 6.33 -4.36 3.85
N TYR A 210 5.32 -3.51 3.62
CA TYR A 210 4.27 -3.25 4.61
C TYR A 210 2.99 -4.06 4.40
N LEU A 211 2.62 -4.33 3.15
CA LEU A 211 1.33 -4.93 2.83
C LEU A 211 1.41 -6.38 2.38
N ARG A 212 2.59 -6.87 1.97
CA ARG A 212 2.76 -8.28 1.64
C ARG A 212 2.63 -9.12 2.90
N CYS A 213 1.65 -10.00 2.93
CA CYS A 213 1.57 -11.06 3.92
C CYS A 213 2.71 -12.07 3.67
N PRO A 214 3.37 -12.61 4.71
CA PRO A 214 4.24 -13.78 4.54
C PRO A 214 3.55 -14.88 3.72
N GLY A 215 4.30 -15.51 2.81
CA GLY A 215 3.76 -16.51 1.88
C GLY A 215 2.99 -15.97 0.67
N GLU A 216 2.62 -14.69 0.64
CA GLU A 216 1.84 -14.11 -0.47
C GLU A 216 2.66 -14.04 -1.77
N GLU A 217 2.08 -14.54 -2.86
CA GLU A 217 2.69 -14.54 -4.19
C GLU A 217 2.39 -13.23 -4.94
N ILE A 218 3.38 -12.34 -4.97
CA ILE A 218 3.33 -11.07 -5.71
C ILE A 218 4.51 -10.97 -6.69
N ARG A 219 4.63 -11.99 -7.54
CA ARG A 219 5.80 -12.18 -8.42
C ARG A 219 6.05 -10.99 -9.34
N ASN A 220 5.00 -10.39 -9.90
CA ASN A 220 5.15 -9.30 -10.86
C ASN A 220 5.61 -8.03 -10.16
N MET A 221 5.13 -7.77 -8.94
CA MET A 221 5.63 -6.67 -8.12
C MET A 221 7.11 -6.87 -7.77
N ILE A 222 7.50 -8.07 -7.33
CA ILE A 222 8.89 -8.39 -6.97
C ILE A 222 9.83 -8.20 -8.18
N LEU A 223 9.43 -8.67 -9.37
CA LEU A 223 10.20 -8.47 -10.59
C LEU A 223 10.34 -6.98 -10.95
N SER A 224 9.28 -6.20 -10.72
CA SER A 224 9.25 -4.77 -11.04
C SER A 224 10.08 -3.89 -10.09
N VAL A 225 10.69 -4.46 -9.05
CA VAL A 225 11.68 -3.78 -8.19
C VAL A 225 13.04 -3.67 -8.88
N ASP A 226 13.36 -4.54 -9.85
CA ASP A 226 14.60 -4.43 -10.62
C ASP A 226 14.71 -3.04 -11.24
N LYS A 227 15.84 -2.36 -11.03
CA LYS A 227 16.01 -0.96 -11.39
C LYS A 227 15.70 -0.68 -12.86
N LYS A 228 16.11 -1.56 -13.78
CA LYS A 228 15.88 -1.33 -15.22
C LYS A 228 14.40 -1.45 -15.56
N LEU A 229 13.71 -2.46 -15.00
CA LEU A 229 12.27 -2.62 -15.20
C LEU A 229 11.50 -1.48 -14.53
N TRP A 230 11.91 -1.08 -13.33
CA TRP A 230 11.32 0.03 -12.60
C TRP A 230 11.45 1.33 -13.40
N ASP A 231 12.66 1.71 -13.85
CA ASP A 231 12.90 2.93 -14.64
C ASP A 231 12.02 2.93 -15.90
N LEU A 232 11.93 1.79 -16.58
CA LEU A 232 11.14 1.62 -17.80
C LEU A 232 9.64 1.85 -17.55
N ILE A 233 9.08 1.14 -16.56
CA ILE A 233 7.66 1.18 -16.20
C ILE A 233 7.30 2.55 -15.64
N TYR A 234 8.08 3.06 -14.68
CA TYR A 234 7.84 4.34 -14.04
C TYR A 234 7.90 5.49 -15.05
N GLY A 235 8.92 5.50 -15.93
CA GLY A 235 9.02 6.49 -17.00
C GLY A 235 7.83 6.45 -17.96
N ALA A 236 7.36 5.26 -18.35
CA ALA A 236 6.21 5.12 -19.24
C ALA A 236 4.91 5.63 -18.60
N LEU A 237 4.69 5.31 -17.32
CA LEU A 237 3.52 5.78 -16.58
C LEU A 237 3.55 7.31 -16.33
N THR A 238 4.74 7.88 -16.15
CA THR A 238 4.94 9.33 -16.00
C THR A 238 4.53 10.06 -17.28
N ILE A 239 4.96 9.58 -18.46
CA ILE A 239 4.56 10.13 -19.76
C ILE A 239 3.03 10.11 -19.91
N LEU A 240 2.39 8.98 -19.59
CA LEU A 240 0.93 8.86 -19.66
C LEU A 240 0.20 9.84 -18.73
N GLU A 241 0.77 10.09 -17.55
CA GLU A 241 0.21 11.06 -16.61
C GLU A 241 0.34 12.51 -17.11
N GLU A 242 1.50 12.88 -17.65
CA GLU A 242 1.76 14.23 -18.17
C GLU A 242 0.87 14.56 -19.37
N GLU A 243 0.78 13.65 -20.34
CA GLU A 243 -0.09 13.82 -21.51
C GLU A 243 -1.55 14.03 -21.10
N ARG A 244 -2.00 13.30 -20.09
CA ARG A 244 -3.34 13.45 -19.51
C ARG A 244 -3.53 14.82 -18.85
N LYS A 245 -2.57 15.27 -18.02
CA LYS A 245 -2.62 16.60 -17.38
C LYS A 245 -2.76 17.72 -18.43
N ILE A 246 -2.04 17.61 -19.55
CA ILE A 246 -2.13 18.54 -20.69
C ILE A 246 -3.54 18.52 -21.33
N GLN A 247 -4.13 17.34 -21.53
CA GLN A 247 -5.47 17.22 -22.12
C GLN A 247 -6.56 17.80 -21.22
N THR A 248 -6.48 17.59 -19.91
CA THR A 248 -7.43 18.15 -18.93
C THR A 248 -7.33 19.68 -18.82
N GLY A 249 -6.12 20.26 -18.93
CA GLY A 249 -5.93 21.71 -18.94
C GLY A 249 -6.53 22.38 -20.19
N LYS A 250 -6.44 21.71 -21.36
CA LYS A 250 -7.04 22.20 -22.61
C LYS A 250 -8.56 22.20 -22.59
N THR A 251 -9.20 21.27 -21.88
CA THR A 251 -10.67 21.19 -21.78
C THR A 251 -11.25 22.26 -20.86
N GLN A 252 -10.49 22.76 -19.88
CA GLN A 252 -10.93 23.84 -18.98
C GLN A 252 -10.67 25.25 -19.54
N GLY A 253 -9.73 25.42 -20.47
CA GLY A 253 -9.39 26.71 -21.08
C GLY A 253 -10.21 27.11 -22.32
N GLY A 254 -11.02 26.21 -22.87
CA GLY A 254 -11.82 26.43 -24.10
C GLY A 254 -13.23 26.97 -23.87
N GLY A 255 -13.61 27.26 -22.62
CA GLY A 255 -14.89 27.87 -22.26
C GLY A 255 -14.71 29.33 -21.86
N LYS A 256 -14.42 30.21 -22.83
CA LYS A 256 -14.59 31.66 -22.73
C LYS A 256 -15.14 32.19 -24.04
#